data_AF-A0A7W9HTM8-F1
#
_entry.id   AF-A0A7W9HTM8-F1
#
_cell.length_a   1.000
_cell.length_b   1.000
_cell.length_c   1.000
_cell.angle_alpha   90.00
_cell.angle_beta   90.00
_cell.angle_gamma   90.00
#
_symmetry.space_group_name_H-M   'P 1'
#
loop_
_entity.id
_entity.type
_entity.pdbx_description
1 polymer ?
#
loop_
_entity_poly.entity_id
_entity_poly.type
_entity_poly.pdbx_seq_one_letter_code
_entity_poly.pdbx_strand_id
1 'polypeptide(L)'
;MNNLRLQLRPGMGRALAAALPTALALYLVARGWLYPFWPDTIGAIGHLFTADPLLNGAWGGPTLAGAWLAHAMIALGLQAVCYAIVWSLYRPVKR
;
A
#
# COMPACT_ATOMS: atom_id res chain seq x y z
N MET A 1 30.83 -31.31 -5.30
CA MET A 1 30.49 -29.93 -4.90
C MET A 1 29.62 -29.33 -6.01
N ASN A 2 28.30 -29.27 -5.81
CA ASN A 2 27.36 -28.84 -6.86
C ASN A 2 27.42 -27.31 -7.03
N ASN A 3 27.89 -26.88 -8.19
CA ASN A 3 27.87 -25.49 -8.62
C ASN A 3 26.45 -25.10 -9.00
N LEU A 4 25.71 -24.47 -8.07
CA LEU A 4 24.45 -23.78 -8.35
C LEU A 4 24.72 -22.60 -9.28
N ARG A 5 24.76 -22.86 -10.60
CA ARG A 5 24.70 -21.82 -11.62
C ARG A 5 23.28 -21.26 -11.58
N LEU A 6 23.10 -20.15 -10.86
CA LEU A 6 21.93 -19.27 -10.98
C LEU A 6 21.86 -18.77 -12.42
N GLN A 7 21.19 -19.53 -13.29
CA GLN A 7 20.84 -19.07 -14.62
C GLN A 7 19.79 -17.96 -14.47
N LEU A 8 20.25 -16.72 -14.39
CA LEU A 8 19.40 -15.53 -14.40
C LEU A 8 18.53 -15.56 -15.67
N ARG A 9 17.24 -15.87 -15.51
CA ARG A 9 16.30 -15.88 -16.63
C ARG A 9 16.18 -14.47 -17.21
N PRO A 10 16.07 -14.31 -18.54
CA PRO A 10 15.78 -13.02 -19.14
C PRO A 10 14.48 -12.47 -18.53
N GLY A 11 14.56 -11.30 -17.90
CA GLY A 11 13.45 -10.65 -17.19
C GLY A 11 13.56 -10.66 -15.65
N MET A 12 14.48 -11.41 -15.04
CA MET A 12 14.59 -11.47 -13.58
C MET A 12 14.93 -10.11 -12.95
N GLY A 13 15.76 -9.29 -13.61
CA GLY A 13 16.05 -7.93 -13.13
C GLY A 13 14.81 -7.02 -13.09
N ARG A 14 13.93 -7.13 -14.09
CA ARG A 14 12.65 -6.37 -14.11
C ARG A 14 11.69 -6.86 -13.04
N ALA A 15 11.62 -8.17 -12.83
CA ALA A 15 10.81 -8.76 -11.76
C ALA A 15 11.28 -8.34 -10.37
N LEU A 16 12.60 -8.34 -10.11
CA LEU A 16 13.17 -7.85 -8.86
C LEU A 16 12.89 -6.36 -8.64
N ALA A 17 13.03 -5.54 -9.69
CA ALA A 17 12.71 -4.12 -9.62
C ALA A 17 11.22 -3.87 -9.35
N ALA A 18 10.32 -4.71 -9.86
CA ALA A 18 8.89 -4.62 -9.63
C ALA A 18 8.45 -5.16 -8.26
N ALA A 19 9.24 -6.05 -7.64
CA ALA A 19 8.87 -6.68 -6.37
C ALA A 19 8.63 -5.67 -5.25
N LEU A 20 9.49 -4.66 -5.12
CA LEU A 20 9.37 -3.61 -4.10
C LEU A 20 8.09 -2.77 -4.25
N PRO A 21 7.81 -2.12 -5.40
CA PRO A 21 6.58 -1.35 -5.58
C PRO A 21 5.32 -2.23 -5.49
N THR A 22 5.37 -3.49 -5.91
CA THR A 22 4.24 -4.41 -5.74
C THR A 22 4.01 -4.76 -4.27
N ALA A 23 5.05 -5.10 -3.51
CA ALA A 23 4.93 -5.38 -2.08
C ALA A 23 4.43 -4.15 -1.30
N LEU A 24 4.94 -2.96 -1.65
CA LEU A 24 4.48 -1.70 -1.09
C LEU A 24 3.00 -1.44 -1.43
N ALA A 25 2.58 -1.63 -2.68
CA ALA A 25 1.18 -1.47 -3.07
C ALA A 25 0.24 -2.40 -2.28
N LEU A 26 0.64 -3.66 -2.06
CA LEU A 26 -0.10 -4.62 -1.22
C LEU A 26 -0.17 -4.16 0.24
N TYR A 27 0.94 -3.70 0.80
CA TYR A 27 0.97 -3.12 2.15
C TYR A 27 0.02 -1.92 2.27
N LEU A 28 0.02 -1.03 1.27
CA LEU A 28 -0.88 0.13 1.22
C LEU A 28 -2.35 -0.29 1.08
N VAL A 29 -2.66 -1.41 0.42
CA VAL A 29 -4.02 -1.99 0.45
C VAL A 29 -4.40 -2.38 1.89
N ALA A 30 -3.54 -3.17 2.54
CA ALA A 30 -3.82 -3.69 3.87
C ALA A 30 -3.93 -2.59 4.95
N ARG A 31 -3.09 -1.55 4.87
CA ARG A 31 -3.00 -0.50 5.90
C ARG A 31 -3.66 0.82 5.53
N GLY A 32 -3.92 1.09 4.25
CA GLY A 32 -4.66 2.27 3.82
C GLY A 32 -6.16 2.01 3.77
N TRP A 33 -6.57 0.89 3.17
CA TRP A 33 -7.98 0.62 2.88
C TRP A 33 -8.64 -0.30 3.91
N LEU A 34 -7.93 -1.34 4.33
CA LEU A 34 -8.47 -2.35 5.24
C LEU A 34 -8.23 -2.04 6.73
N TYR A 35 -7.57 -0.93 7.04
CA TYR A 35 -7.23 -0.55 8.41
C TYR A 35 -8.40 -0.48 9.39
N PRO A 36 -9.62 -0.04 9.01
CA PRO A 36 -10.76 -0.04 9.93
C PRO A 36 -11.21 -1.43 10.40
N PHE A 37 -10.71 -2.50 9.76
CA PHE A 37 -11.01 -3.89 10.13
C PHE A 37 -9.90 -4.55 10.95
N TRP A 38 -8.86 -3.80 11.32
CA TRP A 38 -7.76 -4.33 12.12
C TRP A 38 -8.15 -4.46 13.60
N PRO A 39 -7.58 -5.43 14.34
CA PRO A 39 -7.96 -5.70 15.72
C PRO A 39 -7.93 -4.48 16.65
N ASP A 40 -6.97 -3.57 16.44
CA ASP A 40 -6.80 -2.34 17.20
C ASP A 40 -7.84 -1.25 16.87
N THR A 41 -8.53 -1.33 15.74
CA THR A 41 -9.56 -0.38 15.31
C THR A 41 -10.99 -0.90 15.46
N ILE A 42 -11.16 -2.21 15.69
CA ILE A 42 -12.48 -2.85 15.89
C ILE A 42 -13.29 -2.15 17.00
N GLY A 43 -12.63 -1.72 18.08
CA GLY A 43 -13.28 -1.01 19.19
C GLY A 43 -13.95 0.31 18.77
N ALA A 44 -13.43 0.98 17.73
CA ALA A 44 -13.91 2.26 17.23
C ALA A 44 -14.95 2.14 16.08
N ILE A 45 -15.24 0.93 15.59
CA ILE A 45 -16.24 0.69 14.54
C ILE A 45 -17.65 1.13 14.97
N GLY A 46 -17.97 1.03 16.26
CA GLY A 46 -19.28 1.45 16.78
C GLY A 46 -19.52 2.96 16.76
N HIS A 47 -18.47 3.75 16.50
CA HIS A 47 -18.49 5.20 16.68
C HIS A 47 -17.52 5.90 15.72
N LEU A 48 -17.53 5.44 14.46
CA LEU A 48 -16.65 5.89 13.37
C LEU A 48 -16.65 7.42 13.13
N PHE A 49 -17.77 8.06 13.40
CA PHE A 49 -18.02 9.47 13.12
C PHE A 49 -18.07 10.36 14.37
N THR A 50 -17.87 9.79 15.56
CA THR A 50 -17.76 10.60 16.78
C THR A 50 -16.31 10.98 17.03
N ALA A 51 -16.10 12.15 17.62
CA ALA A 51 -14.77 12.60 18.01
C ALA A 51 -14.19 11.69 19.10
N ASP A 52 -12.97 11.22 18.88
CA ASP A 52 -12.17 10.44 19.81
C ASP A 52 -10.99 11.32 20.30
N PRO A 53 -10.83 11.55 21.61
CA PRO A 53 -9.68 12.27 22.16
C PRO A 53 -8.31 11.73 21.72
N LEU A 54 -8.21 10.43 21.45
CA LEU A 54 -6.99 9.79 20.95
C LEU A 54 -6.62 10.23 19.52
N LEU A 55 -7.59 10.76 18.77
CA LEU A 55 -7.44 11.21 17.39
C LEU A 55 -7.39 12.75 17.27
N ASN A 56 -7.36 13.50 18.37
CA ASN A 56 -7.38 14.97 18.33
C ASN A 56 -6.20 15.61 17.56
N GLY A 57 -5.10 14.89 17.37
CA GLY A 57 -3.96 15.31 16.53
C GLY A 57 -3.89 14.64 15.16
N ALA A 58 -4.86 13.78 14.81
CA ALA A 58 -4.83 13.01 13.58
C ALA A 58 -5.13 13.89 12.36
N TRP A 59 -4.38 13.65 11.28
CA TRP A 59 -4.73 14.21 9.98
C TRP A 59 -6.06 13.64 9.52
N GLY A 60 -6.99 14.49 9.09
CA GLY A 60 -8.36 14.08 8.74
C GLY A 60 -9.38 14.29 9.87
N GLY A 61 -8.96 14.79 11.03
CA GLY A 61 -9.83 15.19 12.13
C GLY A 61 -9.97 14.11 13.23
N PRO A 62 -10.72 14.42 14.30
CA PRO A 62 -10.77 13.58 15.49
C PRO A 62 -11.67 12.35 15.36
N THR A 63 -12.25 12.09 14.18
CA THR A 63 -13.09 10.92 13.93
C THR A 63 -12.26 9.82 13.29
N LEU A 64 -12.56 8.55 13.62
CA LEU A 64 -11.87 7.43 12.99
C LEU A 64 -12.05 7.46 11.46
N ALA A 65 -13.26 7.75 10.98
CA ALA A 65 -13.55 7.84 9.54
C ALA A 65 -12.75 8.94 8.84
N GLY A 66 -12.64 10.12 9.46
CA GLY A 66 -11.89 11.24 8.90
C GLY A 66 -10.40 10.96 8.87
N ALA A 67 -9.86 10.48 10.01
CA ALA A 67 -8.45 10.10 10.12
C ALA A 67 -8.08 9.00 9.11
N TRP A 68 -8.90 7.96 9.03
CA TRP A 68 -8.73 6.88 8.08
C TRP A 68 -8.76 7.38 6.63
N LEU A 69 -9.75 8.18 6.25
CA LEU A 69 -9.91 8.67 4.87
C LEU A 69 -8.68 9.46 4.42
N ALA A 70 -8.14 10.34 5.28
CA ALA A 70 -6.95 11.10 4.95
C ALA A 70 -5.75 10.18 4.62
N HIS A 71 -5.54 9.15 5.43
CA HIS A 71 -4.46 8.19 5.21
C HIS A 71 -4.72 7.28 4.00
N ALA A 72 -5.98 6.89 3.77
CA ALA A 72 -6.38 6.11 2.60
C ALA A 72 -6.10 6.86 1.29
N MET A 73 -6.32 8.17 1.27
CA MET A 73 -6.02 9.01 0.10
C MET A 73 -4.52 9.16 -0.16
N ILE A 74 -3.70 9.27 0.89
CA ILE A 74 -2.23 9.23 0.76
C ILE A 74 -1.79 7.87 0.21
N ALA A 75 -2.38 6.78 0.74
CA ALA A 75 -2.11 5.43 0.25
C ALA A 75 -2.50 5.27 -1.23
N LEU A 76 -3.63 5.83 -1.67
CA LEU A 76 -4.03 5.86 -3.09
C LEU A 76 -2.99 6.54 -3.97
N GLY A 77 -2.49 7.70 -3.55
CA GLY A 77 -1.44 8.43 -4.27
C GLY A 77 -0.16 7.59 -4.43
N LEU A 78 0.29 6.97 -3.34
CA LEU A 78 1.46 6.09 -3.37
C LEU A 78 1.22 4.81 -4.19
N GLN A 79 0.01 4.25 -4.16
CA GLN A 79 -0.38 3.11 -5.01
C GLN A 79 -0.33 3.48 -6.49
N ALA A 80 -0.80 4.67 -6.87
CA ALA A 80 -0.70 5.16 -8.24
C ALA A 80 0.75 5.29 -8.71
N VAL A 81 1.66 5.75 -7.84
CA VAL A 81 3.11 5.78 -8.11
C VAL A 81 3.67 4.37 -8.30
N CYS A 82 3.34 3.43 -7.41
CA CYS A 82 3.77 2.03 -7.53
C CYS A 82 3.29 1.41 -8.85
N TYR A 83 2.02 1.65 -9.21
CA TYR A 83 1.45 1.21 -10.46
C TYR A 83 2.18 1.82 -11.67
N ALA A 84 2.46 3.12 -11.66
CA ALA A 84 3.19 3.79 -12.74
C ALA A 84 4.61 3.21 -12.93
N ILE A 85 5.31 2.88 -11.84
CA ILE A 85 6.63 2.23 -11.88
C ILE A 85 6.53 0.85 -12.53
N VAL A 86 5.62 0.00 -12.05
CA VAL A 86 5.43 -1.35 -12.61
C VAL A 86 5.01 -1.27 -14.07
N TRP A 87 4.07 -0.39 -14.40
CA TRP A 87 3.63 -0.18 -15.77
C TRP A 87 4.79 0.25 -16.68
N SER A 88 5.67 1.13 -16.22
CA SER A 88 6.87 1.55 -16.97
C SER A 88 7.82 0.37 -17.24
N LEU A 89 8.04 -0.51 -16.24
CA LEU A 89 8.92 -1.68 -16.37
C LEU A 89 8.40 -2.72 -17.37
N TYR A 90 7.07 -2.81 -17.54
CA TYR A 90 6.41 -3.80 -18.38
C TYR A 90 5.71 -3.21 -19.61
N ARG A 91 5.94 -1.92 -19.90
CA ARG A 91 5.29 -1.25 -21.05
C ARG A 91 5.64 -2.00 -22.34
N PRO A 92 4.65 -2.40 -23.16
CA PRO A 92 4.92 -3.02 -24.44
C PRO A 92 5.59 -1.99 -25.36
N VAL A 93 6.79 -2.31 -25.84
CA VAL A 93 7.43 -1.53 -26.91
C VAL A 93 6.63 -1.79 -28.17
N LYS A 94 5.96 -0.75 -28.70
CA LYS A 94 5.36 -0.84 -30.05
C LYS A 94 6.49 -1.14 -31.04
N ARG A 95 6.43 -2.29 -31.70
CA ARG A 95 7.27 -2.61 -32.86
C ARG A 95 6.81 -1.81 -34.07
#